data_AF-A0A9W8CBP8-F1
#
_entry.id   AF-A0A9W8CBP8-F1
#
_cell.length_a   1.000
_cell.length_b   1.000
_cell.length_c   1.000
_cell.angle_alpha   90.00
_cell.angle_beta   90.00
_cell.angle_gamma   90.00
#
_symmetry.space_group_name_H-M   'P 1'
#
loop_
_entity.id
_entity.type
_entity.pdbx_description
1 polymer ?
#
loop_
_entity_poly.entity_id
_entity_poly.type
_entity_poly.pdbx_seq_one_letter_code
_entity_poly.pdbx_strand_id
1 'polypeptide(L)'
;MATLLTPFVDELQELKQNRIKWTDTQNQQHSSKVHALICSSDSVARPQIRNTKQFNGIYGCDFCYHKGGRSYSYTCPEPSLRCESEHFQHAMTATPQQHVMGVKGPSPLMKLANFQMVNGFVPEYQHSVCLGVTRQLMTLWLDSTNHDKPWYIGTKSEVIDKQLLSIQPPVELTRVPQSVKERKYWKASEWRSFLLFYALPVLCGVLSKKYWNHLFLLVFGIYSLLQEKISMVEVDSAENTLKKFDREFEKLYGKENMTFNVHLMTHISASVRNWGPLWATSTFSFESFNGTLLKFFNGTTHVQQQIVKRFLKWRDLTTKADKYMKNAKDTVKKLFYNMQNSMQETAKSAQLSEKVRVFGNPHSVTIPVWHLLAIEDLFGITARSLL
;
A
#
# COMPACT_ATOMS: atom_id res chain seq x y z
N MET A 1 20.57 9.94 -5.81
CA MET A 1 19.95 9.60 -4.51
C MET A 1 20.78 10.07 -3.32
N ALA A 2 22.10 9.80 -3.28
CA ALA A 2 22.95 10.23 -2.17
C ALA A 2 22.81 11.72 -1.82
N THR A 3 22.89 12.62 -2.80
CA THR A 3 22.71 14.07 -2.60
C THR A 3 21.33 14.47 -2.08
N LEU A 4 20.28 13.71 -2.39
CA LEU A 4 18.92 14.01 -1.93
C LEU A 4 18.71 13.59 -0.49
N LEU A 5 19.30 12.46 -0.07
CA LEU A 5 19.14 11.91 1.27
C LEU A 5 20.08 12.54 2.30
N THR A 6 21.21 13.11 1.88
CA THR A 6 22.17 13.73 2.82
C THR A 6 21.52 14.78 3.72
N PRO A 7 20.79 15.80 3.22
CA PRO A 7 20.16 16.79 4.09
C PRO A 7 19.14 16.16 5.07
N PHE A 8 18.38 15.17 4.61
CA PHE A 8 17.43 14.44 5.46
C PHE A 8 18.13 13.67 6.58
N VAL A 9 19.25 13.00 6.26
CA VAL A 9 20.04 12.26 7.26
C VAL A 9 20.67 13.22 8.27
N ASP A 10 21.25 14.33 7.80
CA ASP A 10 21.89 15.32 8.65
C ASP A 10 20.86 15.96 9.61
N GLU A 11 19.69 16.34 9.11
CA GLU A 11 18.58 16.86 9.92
C GLU A 11 18.08 15.83 10.95
N LEU A 12 17.92 14.57 10.58
CA LEU A 12 17.53 13.52 11.53
C LEU A 12 18.60 13.26 12.60
N GLN A 13 19.88 13.34 12.25
CA GLN A 13 20.96 13.23 13.22
C GLN A 13 20.94 14.41 14.20
N GLU A 14 20.69 15.62 13.70
CA GLU A 14 20.50 16.80 14.52
C GLU A 14 19.30 16.64 15.46
N LEU A 15 18.11 16.29 14.95
CA LEU A 15 16.89 16.12 15.77
C LEU A 15 16.99 15.00 16.81
N LYS A 16 17.87 14.03 16.59
CA LYS A 16 18.17 12.99 17.56
C LYS A 16 19.09 13.49 18.69
N GLN A 17 20.07 14.33 18.37
CA GLN A 17 21.01 14.91 19.33
C GLN A 17 20.36 16.09 20.08
N ASN A 18 19.85 17.05 19.32
CA ASN A 18 19.17 18.26 19.73
C ASN A 18 17.66 18.00 19.73
N ARG A 19 17.16 17.51 20.88
CA ARG A 19 15.73 17.21 21.06
C ARG A 19 14.85 18.41 20.71
N ILE A 20 13.67 18.16 20.12
CA ILE A 20 12.66 19.18 19.89
C ILE A 20 12.02 19.53 21.24
N LYS A 21 12.18 20.76 21.70
CA LYS A 21 11.47 21.29 22.86
C LYS A 21 10.19 21.97 22.40
N TRP A 22 9.07 21.62 23.00
CA TRP A 22 7.77 22.20 22.66
C TRP A 22 6.87 22.25 23.90
N THR A 23 5.87 23.12 23.88
CA THR A 23 4.91 23.29 24.96
C THR A 23 3.54 22.85 24.49
N ASP A 24 2.86 22.02 25.26
CA ASP A 24 1.51 21.58 24.92
C ASP A 24 0.44 22.64 25.23
N THR A 25 -0.82 22.31 24.96
CA THR A 25 -1.97 23.19 25.22
C THR A 25 -2.24 23.42 26.71
N GLN A 26 -1.61 22.66 27.60
CA GLN A 26 -1.70 22.79 29.06
C GLN A 26 -0.49 23.54 29.64
N ASN A 27 0.35 24.16 28.80
CA ASN A 27 1.61 24.81 29.18
C ASN A 27 2.68 23.88 29.76
N GLN A 28 2.59 22.56 29.54
CA GLN A 28 3.62 21.62 29.95
C GLN A 28 4.75 21.57 28.93
N GLN A 29 6.00 21.61 29.41
CA GLN A 29 7.20 21.49 28.58
C GLN A 29 7.49 20.03 28.24
N HIS A 30 7.62 19.73 26.96
CA HIS A 30 7.96 18.41 26.43
C HIS A 30 9.28 18.45 25.68
N SER A 31 9.95 17.31 25.60
CA SER A 31 11.17 17.15 24.82
C SER A 31 11.14 15.83 24.04
N SER A 32 11.09 15.93 22.72
CA SER A 32 10.91 14.81 21.82
C SER A 32 12.16 14.56 20.97
N LYS A 33 12.43 13.28 20.67
CA LYS A 33 13.43 12.86 19.68
C LYS A 33 12.73 12.30 18.45
N VAL A 34 13.34 12.48 17.29
CA VAL A 34 12.83 11.95 16.02
C VAL A 34 13.71 10.80 15.56
N HIS A 35 13.08 9.70 15.15
CA HIS A 35 13.75 8.51 14.64
C HIS A 35 13.09 8.07 13.34
N ALA A 36 13.89 7.80 12.30
CA ALA A 36 13.43 7.04 11.14
C ALA A 36 13.65 5.55 11.42
N LEU A 37 12.57 4.77 11.35
CA LEU A 37 12.60 3.33 11.65
C LEU A 37 12.29 2.49 10.41
N ILE A 38 11.41 2.99 9.54
CA ILE A 38 10.89 2.28 8.38
C ILE A 38 10.93 3.16 7.12
N CYS A 39 11.14 2.53 5.97
CA CYS A 39 11.09 3.14 4.65
C CYS A 39 10.23 2.29 3.70
N SER A 40 9.01 2.75 3.44
CA SER A 40 8.14 2.18 2.40
C SER A 40 8.56 2.68 1.03
N SER A 41 8.97 1.78 0.15
CA SER A 41 9.38 2.08 -1.22
C SER A 41 9.11 0.91 -2.15
N ASP A 42 8.73 1.20 -3.39
CA ASP A 42 8.57 0.17 -4.42
C ASP A 42 9.92 -0.48 -4.80
N SER A 43 9.86 -1.57 -5.57
CA SER A 43 11.06 -2.32 -5.97
C SER A 43 12.00 -1.56 -6.92
N VAL A 44 11.56 -0.45 -7.53
CA VAL A 44 12.37 0.38 -8.44
C VAL A 44 13.15 1.43 -7.66
N ALA A 45 12.50 2.08 -6.69
CA ALA A 45 13.07 3.13 -5.85
C ALA A 45 13.94 2.55 -4.72
N ARG A 46 13.54 1.43 -4.11
CA ARG A 46 14.22 0.82 -2.97
C ARG A 46 15.73 0.58 -3.20
N PRO A 47 16.18 0.02 -4.34
CA PRO A 47 17.60 -0.17 -4.60
C PRO A 47 18.39 1.13 -4.72
N GLN A 48 17.75 2.21 -5.18
CA GLN A 48 18.40 3.52 -5.28
C GLN A 48 18.65 4.15 -3.91
N ILE A 49 17.72 3.93 -2.97
CA ILE A 49 17.82 4.39 -1.58
C ILE A 49 18.85 3.53 -0.83
N ARG A 50 18.86 2.22 -1.06
CA ARG A 50 19.77 1.25 -0.41
C ARG A 50 21.16 1.18 -1.01
N ASN A 51 21.37 1.79 -2.17
CA ASN A 51 22.57 1.61 -2.98
C ASN A 51 22.86 0.13 -3.33
N THR A 52 21.81 -0.59 -3.75
CA THR A 52 21.86 -1.99 -4.18
C THR A 52 21.53 -2.11 -5.68
N LYS A 53 21.75 -3.28 -6.26
CA LYS A 53 21.30 -3.61 -7.63
C LYS A 53 19.79 -3.66 -7.69
N GLN A 54 19.23 -3.33 -8.86
CA GLN A 54 17.80 -3.47 -9.09
C GLN A 54 17.33 -4.92 -8.97
N PHE A 55 16.02 -5.11 -8.81
CA PHE A 55 15.36 -6.40 -8.64
C PHE A 55 15.66 -7.41 -9.77
N ASN A 56 16.01 -6.96 -10.97
CA ASN A 56 16.42 -7.79 -12.11
C ASN A 56 17.95 -8.06 -12.17
N GLY A 57 18.70 -7.63 -11.16
CA GLY A 57 20.13 -7.88 -11.04
C GLY A 57 20.43 -9.20 -10.33
N ILE A 58 21.64 -9.72 -10.55
CA ILE A 58 22.17 -10.84 -9.75
C ILE A 58 22.30 -10.40 -8.29
N TYR A 59 21.72 -11.19 -7.37
CA TYR A 59 21.51 -10.86 -5.96
C TYR A 59 20.70 -9.57 -5.76
N GLY A 60 19.73 -9.32 -6.64
CA GLY A 60 18.85 -8.16 -6.60
C GLY A 60 17.77 -8.21 -5.51
N CYS A 61 17.59 -9.35 -4.83
CA CYS A 61 16.71 -9.39 -3.67
C CYS A 61 17.37 -8.71 -2.47
N ASP A 62 16.57 -7.85 -1.87
CA ASP A 62 16.92 -6.97 -0.77
C ASP A 62 16.76 -7.63 0.61
N PHE A 63 16.15 -8.82 0.66
CA PHE A 63 15.79 -9.56 1.87
C PHE A 63 16.49 -10.92 2.00
N CYS A 64 16.93 -11.53 0.89
CA CYS A 64 17.66 -12.79 0.89
C CYS A 64 18.77 -12.82 -0.16
N TYR A 65 19.62 -13.85 -0.11
CA TYR A 65 20.70 -14.07 -1.07
C TYR A 65 20.29 -14.91 -2.29
N HIS A 66 19.02 -14.88 -2.68
CA HIS A 66 18.61 -15.51 -3.93
C HIS A 66 19.39 -14.91 -5.11
N LYS A 67 20.00 -15.76 -5.95
CA LYS A 67 20.86 -15.32 -7.06
C LYS A 67 20.13 -14.44 -8.07
N GLY A 68 18.85 -14.72 -8.33
CA GLY A 68 17.98 -13.86 -9.14
C GLY A 68 18.54 -13.58 -10.55
N GLY A 69 18.38 -12.34 -11.01
CA GLY A 69 18.68 -11.92 -12.37
C GLY A 69 17.41 -11.77 -13.19
N ARG A 70 17.07 -12.75 -14.04
CA ARG A 70 15.83 -12.70 -14.84
C ARG A 70 14.59 -13.23 -14.14
N SER A 71 14.74 -14.30 -13.36
CA SER A 71 13.65 -14.92 -12.62
C SER A 71 14.10 -15.34 -11.23
N TYR A 72 13.12 -15.52 -10.35
CA TYR A 72 13.29 -15.95 -8.98
C TYR A 72 12.65 -17.33 -8.80
N SER A 73 13.21 -18.34 -9.46
CA SER A 73 12.72 -19.71 -9.31
C SER A 73 12.80 -20.17 -7.87
N TYR A 74 11.85 -21.01 -7.47
CA TYR A 74 11.87 -21.70 -6.20
C TYR A 74 13.17 -22.51 -6.03
N THR A 75 13.81 -22.39 -4.87
CA THR A 75 15.00 -23.18 -4.51
C THR A 75 14.76 -23.94 -3.22
N CYS A 76 15.28 -25.17 -3.17
CA CYS A 76 15.31 -26.00 -1.96
C CYS A 76 16.76 -26.49 -1.76
N PRO A 77 17.46 -26.10 -0.69
CA PRO A 77 16.99 -25.26 0.41
C PRO A 77 16.65 -23.82 -0.01
N GLU A 78 15.82 -23.15 0.79
CA GLU A 78 15.53 -21.73 0.62
C GLU A 78 16.82 -20.90 0.75
N PRO A 79 16.97 -19.78 0.01
CA PRO A 79 18.13 -18.92 0.13
C PRO A 79 18.20 -18.32 1.53
N SER A 80 19.41 -18.20 2.08
CA SER A 80 19.59 -17.53 3.36
C SER A 80 19.10 -16.08 3.31
N LEU A 81 18.48 -15.65 4.41
CA LEU A 81 18.05 -14.27 4.60
C LEU A 81 19.28 -13.37 4.81
N ARG A 82 19.18 -12.12 4.39
CA ARG A 82 20.20 -11.10 4.68
C ARG A 82 20.11 -10.71 6.15
N CYS A 83 21.24 -10.34 6.74
CA CYS A 83 21.28 -9.73 8.06
C CYS A 83 22.04 -8.39 8.04
N GLU A 84 21.85 -7.58 9.08
CA GLU A 84 22.42 -6.23 9.16
C GLU A 84 23.96 -6.24 9.15
N SER A 85 24.59 -7.17 9.87
CA SER A 85 26.06 -7.27 9.96
C SER A 85 26.69 -7.58 8.61
N GLU A 86 26.18 -8.59 7.90
CA GLU A 86 26.65 -8.92 6.56
C GLU A 86 26.35 -7.81 5.56
N HIS A 87 25.16 -7.18 5.62
CA HIS A 87 24.84 -6.06 4.74
C HIS A 87 25.81 -4.89 4.93
N PHE A 88 26.17 -4.57 6.18
CA PHE A 88 27.18 -3.57 6.50
C PHE A 88 28.54 -3.96 5.89
N GLN A 89 28.99 -5.20 6.08
CA GLN A 89 30.26 -5.66 5.50
C GLN A 89 30.26 -5.59 3.97
N HIS A 90 29.18 -6.03 3.32
CA HIS A 90 29.02 -5.95 1.88
C HIS A 90 29.05 -4.50 1.38
N ALA A 91 28.41 -3.57 2.10
CA ALA A 91 28.42 -2.15 1.77
C ALA A 91 29.81 -1.52 1.91
N MET A 92 30.57 -1.88 2.94
CA MET A 92 31.93 -1.37 3.15
C MET A 92 32.98 -1.97 2.21
N THR A 93 32.73 -3.19 1.72
CA THR A 93 33.65 -3.89 0.80
C THR A 93 33.36 -3.56 -0.67
N ALA A 94 32.11 -3.25 -1.01
CA ALA A 94 31.70 -2.99 -2.38
C ALA A 94 32.31 -1.70 -2.94
N THR A 95 32.72 -1.76 -4.21
CA THR A 95 33.20 -0.62 -4.98
C THR A 95 32.28 -0.38 -6.18
N PRO A 96 32.35 0.80 -6.83
CA PRO A 96 31.57 1.05 -8.05
C PRO A 96 31.83 0.04 -9.18
N GLN A 97 33.00 -0.60 -9.21
CA GLN A 97 33.39 -1.61 -10.19
C GLN A 97 33.06 -3.03 -9.73
N GLN A 98 33.07 -3.28 -8.41
CA GLN A 98 32.87 -4.61 -7.83
C GLN A 98 31.79 -4.56 -6.75
N HIS A 99 30.57 -4.93 -7.17
CA HIS A 99 29.44 -5.09 -6.27
C HIS A 99 29.55 -6.40 -5.47
N VAL A 100 29.21 -6.38 -4.19
CA VAL A 100 29.28 -7.55 -3.29
C VAL A 100 27.88 -7.99 -2.92
N MET A 101 27.49 -9.21 -3.30
CA MET A 101 26.15 -9.78 -3.03
C MET A 101 25.01 -8.81 -3.36
N GLY A 102 25.13 -8.09 -4.49
CA GLY A 102 24.13 -7.12 -4.96
C GLY A 102 24.22 -5.73 -4.33
N VAL A 103 25.06 -5.51 -3.31
CA VAL A 103 25.33 -4.19 -2.72
C VAL A 103 26.39 -3.46 -3.54
N LYS A 104 26.15 -2.18 -3.83
CA LYS A 104 27.04 -1.34 -4.66
C LYS A 104 27.96 -0.44 -3.84
N GLY A 105 27.70 -0.30 -2.55
CA GLY A 105 28.43 0.55 -1.62
C GLY A 105 27.53 1.01 -0.48
N PRO A 106 28.00 1.91 0.39
CA PRO A 106 27.21 2.43 1.49
C PRO A 106 26.05 3.31 1.02
N SER A 107 24.96 3.29 1.78
CA SER A 107 23.85 4.24 1.65
C SER A 107 23.97 5.34 2.71
N PRO A 108 23.59 6.60 2.46
CA PRO A 108 23.53 7.64 3.49
C PRO A 108 22.71 7.23 4.72
N LEU A 109 21.66 6.43 4.54
CA LEU A 109 20.80 5.97 5.63
C LEU A 109 21.53 5.10 6.66
N MET A 110 22.67 4.49 6.29
CA MET A 110 23.51 3.73 7.24
C MET A 110 24.08 4.59 8.37
N LYS A 111 24.08 5.92 8.24
CA LYS A 111 24.48 6.85 9.30
C LYS A 111 23.41 6.98 10.41
N LEU A 112 22.18 6.53 10.16
CA LEU A 112 21.09 6.61 11.13
C LEU A 112 21.13 5.41 12.06
N ALA A 113 21.62 5.59 13.28
CA ALA A 113 21.90 4.48 14.21
C ALA A 113 20.67 3.63 14.64
N ASN A 114 19.44 4.07 14.37
CA ASN A 114 18.22 3.30 14.67
C ASN A 114 17.52 2.76 13.42
N PHE A 115 18.09 3.00 12.23
CA PHE A 115 17.53 2.53 10.97
C PHE A 115 18.27 1.28 10.51
N GLN A 116 17.51 0.22 10.26
CA GLN A 116 18.03 -1.08 9.83
C GLN A 116 17.96 -1.18 8.30
N MET A 117 19.06 -1.53 7.64
CA MET A 117 19.13 -1.52 6.17
C MET A 117 18.44 -2.73 5.53
N VAL A 118 18.27 -3.83 6.26
CA VAL A 118 17.52 -5.01 5.82
C VAL A 118 16.08 -4.90 6.31
N ASN A 119 15.88 -4.77 7.62
CA ASN A 119 14.56 -4.82 8.23
C ASN A 119 13.80 -3.49 8.19
N GLY A 120 14.48 -2.35 8.06
CA GLY A 120 13.83 -1.04 7.93
C GLY A 120 13.18 -0.81 6.57
N PHE A 121 13.39 -1.70 5.60
CA PHE A 121 12.65 -1.71 4.33
C PHE A 121 11.63 -2.84 4.33
N VAL A 122 10.54 -2.63 3.59
CA VAL A 122 9.42 -3.58 3.52
C VAL A 122 9.10 -3.93 2.09
N PRO A 123 8.66 -5.17 1.78
CA PRO A 123 8.01 -5.47 0.52
C PRO A 123 6.69 -4.70 0.46
N GLU A 124 6.69 -3.59 -0.30
CA GLU A 124 5.55 -2.66 -0.33
C GLU A 124 4.30 -3.31 -0.97
N TYR A 125 3.20 -3.32 -0.21
CA TYR A 125 1.95 -4.02 -0.50
C TYR A 125 1.31 -3.60 -1.83
N GLN A 126 1.21 -2.29 -2.09
CA GLN A 126 0.53 -1.79 -3.27
C GLN A 126 1.19 -2.26 -4.57
N HIS A 127 2.51 -2.13 -4.65
CA HIS A 127 3.28 -2.42 -5.85
C HIS A 127 3.59 -3.91 -6.01
N SER A 128 3.92 -4.60 -4.92
CA SER A 128 4.28 -6.02 -4.99
C SER A 128 3.06 -6.92 -5.12
N VAL A 129 1.98 -6.65 -4.38
CA VAL A 129 0.79 -7.52 -4.35
C VAL A 129 -0.26 -7.07 -5.37
N CYS A 130 -0.73 -5.82 -5.26
CA CYS A 130 -1.87 -5.36 -6.06
C CYS A 130 -1.47 -5.12 -7.52
N LEU A 131 -0.48 -4.25 -7.76
CA LEU A 131 0.01 -3.96 -9.12
C LEU A 131 0.99 -5.02 -9.65
N GLY A 132 1.53 -5.86 -8.76
CA GLY A 132 2.51 -6.89 -9.07
C GLY A 132 1.86 -8.25 -9.32
N VAL A 133 1.77 -9.09 -8.28
CA VAL A 133 1.32 -10.49 -8.41
C VAL A 133 -0.12 -10.58 -8.92
N THR A 134 -1.05 -9.77 -8.42
CA THR A 134 -2.46 -9.83 -8.83
C THR A 134 -2.62 -9.51 -10.31
N ARG A 135 -1.99 -8.43 -10.77
CA ARG A 135 -1.97 -8.04 -12.18
C ARG A 135 -1.29 -9.09 -13.05
N GLN A 136 -0.21 -9.71 -12.56
CA GLN A 136 0.48 -10.78 -13.27
C GLN A 136 -0.43 -11.99 -13.49
N LEU A 137 -1.11 -12.47 -12.45
CA LEU A 137 -2.06 -13.58 -12.56
C LEU A 137 -3.16 -13.30 -13.59
N MET A 138 -3.76 -12.11 -13.53
CA MET A 138 -4.79 -11.71 -14.51
C MET A 138 -4.26 -11.56 -15.93
N THR A 139 -2.99 -11.16 -16.10
CA THR A 139 -2.33 -11.16 -17.41
C THR A 139 -2.17 -12.59 -17.92
N LEU A 140 -1.66 -13.51 -17.10
CA LEU A 140 -1.51 -14.92 -17.48
C LEU A 140 -2.85 -15.54 -17.90
N TRP A 141 -3.91 -15.27 -17.14
CA TRP A 141 -5.23 -15.85 -17.35
C TRP A 141 -5.98 -15.29 -18.57
N LEU A 142 -5.78 -14.01 -18.92
CA LEU A 142 -6.62 -13.32 -19.91
C LEU A 142 -5.90 -12.81 -21.14
N ASP A 143 -4.56 -12.77 -21.15
CA ASP A 143 -3.83 -12.34 -22.34
C ASP A 143 -3.80 -13.45 -23.40
N SER A 144 -4.22 -13.12 -24.62
CA SER A 144 -4.31 -14.03 -25.78
C SER A 144 -2.98 -14.66 -26.17
N THR A 145 -1.86 -14.06 -25.77
CA THR A 145 -0.52 -14.63 -25.90
C THR A 145 -0.38 -15.98 -25.19
N ASN A 146 -1.25 -16.28 -24.21
CA ASN A 146 -1.28 -17.52 -23.46
C ASN A 146 -2.37 -18.50 -23.94
N HIS A 147 -2.97 -18.32 -25.12
CA HIS A 147 -4.12 -19.13 -25.58
C HIS A 147 -3.85 -20.65 -25.61
N ASP A 148 -2.59 -21.06 -25.75
CA ASP A 148 -2.12 -22.44 -25.72
C ASP A 148 -1.89 -22.99 -24.30
N LYS A 149 -1.97 -22.14 -23.28
CA LYS A 149 -1.63 -22.47 -21.89
C LYS A 149 -2.83 -23.00 -21.11
N PRO A 150 -2.61 -23.95 -20.19
CA PRO A 150 -3.69 -24.57 -19.42
C PRO A 150 -4.39 -23.62 -18.43
N TRP A 151 -3.77 -22.49 -18.09
CA TRP A 151 -4.35 -21.46 -17.21
C TRP A 151 -5.17 -20.40 -17.95
N TYR A 152 -5.18 -20.43 -19.27
CA TYR A 152 -5.87 -19.41 -20.07
C TYR A 152 -7.39 -19.56 -19.98
N ILE A 153 -8.05 -18.46 -19.64
CA ILE A 153 -9.50 -18.32 -19.52
C ILE A 153 -10.03 -17.11 -20.29
N GLY A 154 -9.24 -16.53 -21.21
CA GLY A 154 -9.64 -15.34 -21.98
C GLY A 154 -10.90 -15.55 -22.84
N THR A 155 -11.18 -16.78 -23.27
CA THR A 155 -12.44 -17.14 -23.96
C THR A 155 -13.68 -17.00 -23.08
N LYS A 156 -13.52 -16.97 -21.75
CA LYS A 156 -14.60 -16.77 -20.78
C LYS A 156 -14.69 -15.32 -20.27
N SER A 157 -13.99 -14.38 -20.91
CA SER A 157 -13.94 -12.97 -20.46
C SER A 157 -15.32 -12.32 -20.33
N GLU A 158 -16.27 -12.64 -21.20
CA GLU A 158 -17.65 -12.12 -21.12
C GLU A 158 -18.40 -12.62 -19.88
N VAL A 159 -18.19 -13.89 -19.50
CA VAL A 159 -18.77 -14.47 -18.27
C VAL A 159 -18.19 -13.78 -17.04
N ILE A 160 -16.87 -13.57 -17.04
CA ILE A 160 -16.15 -12.87 -15.97
C ILE A 160 -16.67 -11.43 -15.85
N ASP A 161 -16.77 -10.70 -16.96
CA ASP A 161 -17.26 -9.32 -16.98
C ASP A 161 -18.71 -9.24 -16.47
N LYS A 162 -19.59 -10.13 -16.92
CA LYS A 162 -20.98 -10.15 -16.48
C LYS A 162 -21.09 -10.30 -14.96
N GLN A 163 -20.29 -11.20 -14.36
CA GLN A 163 -20.28 -11.42 -12.91
C GLN A 163 -19.59 -10.29 -12.15
N LEU A 164 -18.51 -9.74 -12.69
CA LEU A 164 -17.77 -8.67 -12.04
C LEU A 164 -18.57 -7.36 -12.01
N LEU A 165 -19.23 -7.02 -13.14
CA LEU A 165 -20.00 -5.79 -13.30
C LEU A 165 -21.36 -5.83 -12.58
N SER A 166 -21.85 -7.01 -12.18
CA SER A 166 -23.07 -7.10 -11.37
C SER A 166 -22.82 -6.82 -9.89
N ILE A 167 -21.56 -6.77 -9.45
CA ILE A 167 -21.21 -6.52 -8.05
C ILE A 167 -21.44 -5.03 -7.72
N GLN A 168 -22.24 -4.79 -6.69
CA GLN A 168 -22.43 -3.48 -6.09
C GLN A 168 -21.58 -3.38 -4.82
N PRO A 169 -20.45 -2.67 -4.85
CA PRO A 169 -19.60 -2.58 -3.67
C PRO A 169 -20.21 -1.67 -2.60
N PRO A 170 -19.80 -1.85 -1.32
CA PRO A 170 -20.18 -0.94 -0.26
C PRO A 170 -19.45 0.41 -0.41
N VAL A 171 -19.93 1.43 0.31
CA VAL A 171 -19.50 2.84 0.13
C VAL A 171 -18.01 3.07 0.40
N GLU A 172 -17.39 2.23 1.22
CA GLU A 172 -15.96 2.27 1.56
C GLU A 172 -15.07 1.98 0.34
N LEU A 173 -15.59 1.25 -0.65
CA LEU A 173 -14.92 1.03 -1.92
C LEU A 173 -15.31 2.12 -2.92
N THR A 174 -14.50 3.16 -2.96
CA THR A 174 -14.70 4.37 -3.79
C THR A 174 -14.83 4.15 -5.30
N ARG A 175 -14.64 2.93 -5.81
CA ARG A 175 -14.71 2.58 -7.23
C ARG A 175 -15.55 1.33 -7.44
N VAL A 176 -16.49 1.42 -8.36
CA VAL A 176 -17.22 0.26 -8.88
C VAL A 176 -16.31 -0.62 -9.73
N PRO A 177 -16.53 -1.95 -9.78
CA PRO A 177 -15.79 -2.83 -10.66
C PRO A 177 -15.88 -2.38 -12.12
N GLN A 178 -14.77 -2.49 -12.84
CA GLN A 178 -14.70 -2.21 -14.28
C GLN A 178 -14.50 -3.51 -15.06
N SER A 179 -14.72 -3.47 -16.38
CA SER A 179 -14.48 -4.64 -17.24
C SER A 179 -13.02 -5.10 -17.17
N VAL A 180 -12.81 -6.41 -17.19
CA VAL A 180 -11.48 -7.02 -17.28
C VAL A 180 -10.81 -6.75 -18.63
N LYS A 181 -11.55 -6.32 -19.65
CA LYS A 181 -10.98 -5.85 -20.93
C LYS A 181 -10.20 -4.55 -20.74
N GLU A 182 -10.65 -3.69 -19.84
CA GLU A 182 -10.01 -2.42 -19.47
C GLU A 182 -8.96 -2.55 -18.36
N ARG A 183 -8.61 -3.78 -17.96
CA ARG A 183 -7.67 -4.06 -16.84
C ARG A 183 -6.32 -3.38 -16.96
N LYS A 184 -5.88 -3.04 -18.18
CA LYS A 184 -4.65 -2.27 -18.42
C LYS A 184 -4.66 -0.90 -17.72
N TYR A 185 -5.84 -0.32 -17.50
CA TYR A 185 -6.04 1.00 -16.89
C TYR A 185 -6.47 0.95 -15.42
N TRP A 186 -6.66 -0.24 -14.86
CA TRP A 186 -7.05 -0.39 -13.46
C TRP A 186 -5.99 0.18 -12.53
N LYS A 187 -6.44 0.97 -11.55
CA LYS A 187 -5.60 1.52 -10.49
C LYS A 187 -5.31 0.47 -9.42
N ALA A 188 -4.31 0.74 -8.59
CA ALA A 188 -3.94 -0.15 -7.49
C ALA A 188 -5.10 -0.48 -6.54
N SER A 189 -6.02 0.48 -6.29
CA SER A 189 -7.19 0.26 -5.44
C SER A 189 -8.22 -0.70 -6.06
N GLU A 190 -8.28 -0.75 -7.38
CA GLU A 190 -9.16 -1.66 -8.14
C GLU A 190 -8.57 -3.06 -8.15
N TRP A 191 -7.25 -3.19 -8.34
CA TRP A 191 -6.54 -4.45 -8.15
C TRP A 191 -6.68 -5.01 -6.74
N ARG A 192 -6.58 -4.15 -5.72
CA ARG A 192 -6.82 -4.51 -4.32
C ARG A 192 -8.22 -5.07 -4.12
N SER A 193 -9.23 -4.34 -4.60
CA SER A 193 -10.64 -4.72 -4.42
C SER A 193 -10.94 -6.02 -5.17
N PHE A 194 -10.41 -6.15 -6.39
CA PHE A 194 -10.49 -7.38 -7.15
C PHE A 194 -9.89 -8.56 -6.38
N LEU A 195 -8.63 -8.47 -5.93
CA LEU A 195 -7.96 -9.55 -5.21
C LEU A 195 -8.76 -10.00 -3.98
N LEU A 196 -9.13 -9.05 -3.11
CA LEU A 196 -9.64 -9.36 -1.78
C LEU A 196 -11.13 -9.73 -1.77
N PHE A 197 -11.92 -9.16 -2.66
CA PHE A 197 -13.38 -9.25 -2.57
C PHE A 197 -14.03 -9.94 -3.77
N TYR A 198 -13.47 -9.80 -4.98
CA TYR A 198 -14.17 -10.22 -6.21
C TYR A 198 -13.56 -11.47 -6.85
N ALA A 199 -12.25 -11.65 -6.76
CA ALA A 199 -11.53 -12.66 -7.54
C ALA A 199 -12.02 -14.08 -7.25
N LEU A 200 -12.16 -14.46 -5.98
CA LEU A 200 -12.62 -15.79 -5.60
C LEU A 200 -14.04 -16.12 -6.09
N PRO A 201 -15.08 -15.31 -5.80
CA PRO A 201 -16.43 -15.59 -6.29
C PRO A 201 -16.54 -15.52 -7.81
N VAL A 202 -15.94 -14.50 -8.45
CA VAL A 202 -16.02 -14.31 -9.91
C VAL A 202 -15.29 -15.40 -10.69
N LEU A 203 -14.18 -15.93 -10.16
CA LEU A 203 -13.39 -16.94 -10.85
C LEU A 203 -13.79 -18.37 -10.46
N CYS A 204 -14.74 -18.55 -9.54
CA CYS A 204 -15.26 -19.85 -9.17
C CYS A 204 -15.99 -20.50 -10.35
N GLY A 205 -15.60 -21.73 -10.72
CA GLY A 205 -16.13 -22.42 -11.89
C GLY A 205 -15.62 -21.90 -13.25
N VAL A 206 -14.95 -20.74 -13.27
CA VAL A 206 -14.28 -20.21 -14.48
C VAL A 206 -12.87 -20.77 -14.58
N LEU A 207 -12.06 -20.59 -13.52
CA LEU A 207 -10.75 -21.21 -13.37
C LEU A 207 -10.89 -22.71 -13.05
N SER A 208 -9.96 -23.52 -13.57
CA SER A 208 -9.88 -24.92 -13.11
C SER A 208 -9.48 -24.96 -11.63
N LYS A 209 -9.91 -26.01 -10.93
CA LYS A 209 -9.78 -26.15 -9.47
C LYS A 209 -8.36 -25.91 -8.95
N LYS A 210 -7.33 -26.35 -9.68
CA LYS A 210 -5.92 -26.14 -9.28
C LYS A 210 -5.51 -24.67 -9.28
N TYR A 211 -5.92 -23.88 -10.27
CA TYR A 211 -5.59 -22.44 -10.34
C TYR A 211 -6.44 -21.62 -9.36
N TRP A 212 -7.70 -22.02 -9.16
CA TRP A 212 -8.57 -21.39 -8.17
C TRP A 212 -8.04 -21.60 -6.74
N ASN A 213 -7.65 -22.84 -6.41
CA ASN A 213 -7.02 -23.14 -5.11
C ASN A 213 -5.71 -22.38 -4.93
N HIS A 214 -4.94 -22.20 -6.00
CA HIS A 214 -3.71 -21.41 -5.96
C HIS A 214 -3.97 -19.93 -5.72
N LEU A 215 -4.98 -19.33 -6.39
CA LEU A 215 -5.46 -17.98 -6.09
C LEU A 215 -5.91 -17.86 -4.63
N PHE A 216 -6.61 -18.87 -4.09
CA PHE A 216 -7.05 -18.87 -2.69
C PHE A 216 -5.87 -18.74 -1.72
N LEU A 217 -4.71 -19.36 -1.99
CA LEU A 217 -3.51 -19.19 -1.16
C LEU A 217 -3.07 -17.73 -1.08
N LEU A 218 -3.05 -17.02 -2.23
CA LEU A 218 -2.69 -15.60 -2.27
C LEU A 218 -3.71 -14.75 -1.50
N VAL A 219 -5.01 -14.95 -1.78
CA VAL A 219 -6.07 -14.16 -1.14
C VAL A 219 -6.06 -14.38 0.37
N PHE A 220 -5.98 -15.63 0.83
CA PHE A 220 -5.92 -15.97 2.25
C PHE A 220 -4.68 -15.35 2.92
N GLY A 221 -3.49 -15.57 2.35
CA GLY A 221 -2.25 -15.06 2.93
C GLY A 221 -2.23 -13.53 3.06
N ILE A 222 -2.67 -12.83 2.01
CA ILE A 222 -2.71 -11.36 2.01
C ILE A 222 -3.81 -10.82 2.93
N TYR A 223 -5.01 -11.42 2.91
CA TYR A 223 -6.12 -11.01 3.78
C TYR A 223 -5.76 -11.14 5.25
N SER A 224 -5.13 -12.24 5.66
CA SER A 224 -4.69 -12.46 7.05
C SER A 224 -3.69 -11.40 7.51
N LEU A 225 -2.83 -10.90 6.60
CA LEU A 225 -1.83 -9.88 6.90
C LEU A 225 -2.35 -8.43 6.84
N LEU A 226 -3.63 -8.25 6.50
CA LEU A 226 -4.32 -6.95 6.44
C LEU A 226 -5.30 -6.71 7.59
N GLN A 227 -5.46 -7.65 8.52
CA GLN A 227 -6.37 -7.46 9.64
C GLN A 227 -5.90 -6.33 10.56
N GLU A 228 -6.84 -5.72 11.28
CA GLU A 228 -6.53 -4.70 12.29
C GLU A 228 -5.80 -5.29 13.50
N LYS A 229 -6.12 -6.54 13.83
CA LYS A 229 -5.48 -7.33 14.89
C LYS A 229 -5.03 -8.64 14.28
N ILE A 230 -3.72 -8.90 14.32
CA ILE A 230 -3.10 -10.10 13.76
C ILE A 230 -2.27 -10.73 14.88
N SER A 231 -2.59 -11.97 15.24
CA SER A 231 -1.77 -12.77 16.14
C SER A 231 -0.55 -13.34 15.42
N MET A 232 0.53 -13.65 16.15
CA MET A 232 1.74 -14.23 15.52
C MET A 232 1.45 -15.58 14.85
N VAL A 233 0.51 -16.36 15.39
CA VAL A 233 0.07 -17.64 14.77
C VAL A 233 -0.58 -17.40 13.41
N GLU A 234 -1.39 -16.34 13.26
CA GLU A 234 -1.96 -15.95 11.97
C GLU A 234 -0.88 -15.47 10.99
N VAL A 235 0.14 -14.75 11.47
CA VAL A 235 1.30 -14.36 10.64
C VAL A 235 2.08 -15.58 10.16
N ASP A 236 2.32 -16.56 11.03
CA ASP A 236 2.99 -17.83 10.70
C ASP A 236 2.18 -18.64 9.68
N SER A 237 0.85 -18.70 9.86
CA SER A 237 -0.07 -19.36 8.94
C SER A 237 -0.05 -18.68 7.55
N ALA A 238 -0.07 -17.35 7.53
CA ALA A 238 0.05 -16.57 6.30
C ALA A 238 1.42 -16.78 5.62
N GLU A 239 2.53 -16.82 6.37
CA GLU A 239 3.86 -17.11 5.82
C GLU A 239 3.88 -18.48 5.13
N ASN A 240 3.43 -19.52 5.83
CA ASN A 240 3.39 -20.87 5.28
C ASN A 240 2.51 -20.95 4.02
N THR A 241 1.39 -20.21 4.02
CA THR A 241 0.50 -20.12 2.87
C THR A 241 1.19 -19.42 1.69
N LEU A 242 1.86 -18.28 1.90
CA LEU A 242 2.51 -17.51 0.85
C LEU A 242 3.77 -18.21 0.30
N LYS A 243 4.52 -18.93 1.14
CA LYS A 243 5.61 -19.81 0.68
C LYS A 243 5.08 -20.98 -0.16
N LYS A 244 3.95 -21.56 0.23
CA LYS A 244 3.26 -22.58 -0.59
C LYS A 244 2.80 -21.99 -1.92
N PHE A 245 2.24 -20.77 -1.92
CA PHE A 245 1.86 -20.05 -3.13
C PHE A 245 3.05 -19.88 -4.08
N ASP A 246 4.19 -19.38 -3.61
CA ASP A 246 5.42 -19.19 -4.40
C ASP A 246 5.90 -20.52 -5.03
N ARG A 247 6.01 -21.58 -4.23
CA ARG A 247 6.43 -22.91 -4.70
C ARG A 247 5.46 -23.52 -5.73
N GLU A 248 4.16 -23.33 -5.55
CA GLU A 248 3.16 -23.82 -6.50
C GLU A 248 3.06 -22.95 -7.76
N PHE A 249 3.42 -21.66 -7.66
CA PHE A 249 3.41 -20.75 -8.80
C PHE A 249 4.32 -21.26 -9.92
N GLU A 250 5.56 -21.65 -9.60
CA GLU A 250 6.50 -22.18 -10.60
C GLU A 250 5.96 -23.44 -11.29
N LYS A 251 5.34 -24.34 -10.53
CA LYS A 251 4.77 -25.58 -11.08
C LYS A 251 3.57 -25.32 -11.99
N LEU A 252 2.76 -24.31 -11.66
CA LEU A 252 1.51 -24.02 -12.35
C LEU A 252 1.68 -23.12 -13.56
N TYR A 253 2.62 -22.17 -13.50
CA TYR A 253 2.79 -21.11 -14.51
C TYR A 253 4.18 -21.11 -15.16
N GLY A 254 5.10 -21.97 -14.73
CA GLY A 254 6.45 -22.05 -15.31
C GLY A 254 7.45 -21.09 -14.66
N LYS A 255 8.73 -21.46 -14.77
CA LYS A 255 9.87 -20.74 -14.18
C LYS A 255 10.09 -19.35 -14.80
N GLU A 256 9.71 -19.18 -16.06
CA GLU A 256 9.75 -17.91 -16.79
C GLU A 256 8.82 -16.86 -16.18
N ASN A 257 7.77 -17.29 -15.49
CA ASN A 257 6.79 -16.42 -14.84
C ASN A 257 7.11 -16.17 -13.35
N MET A 258 8.21 -16.70 -12.82
CA MET A 258 8.66 -16.42 -11.45
C MET A 258 9.30 -15.03 -11.36
N THR A 259 8.45 -14.00 -11.29
CA THR A 259 8.89 -12.60 -11.18
C THR A 259 9.38 -12.28 -9.78
N PHE A 260 10.08 -11.15 -9.64
CA PHE A 260 10.49 -10.65 -8.34
C PHE A 260 9.31 -10.43 -7.38
N ASN A 261 8.17 -9.98 -7.88
CA ASN A 261 6.99 -9.75 -7.05
C ASN A 261 6.40 -11.05 -6.50
N VAL A 262 6.42 -12.15 -7.27
CA VAL A 262 6.04 -13.48 -6.77
C VAL A 262 6.97 -13.88 -5.63
N HIS A 263 8.29 -13.76 -5.84
CA HIS A 263 9.28 -14.04 -4.80
C HIS A 263 9.12 -13.16 -3.55
N LEU A 264 8.72 -11.90 -3.68
CA LEU A 264 8.48 -11.03 -2.53
C LEU A 264 7.41 -11.57 -1.58
N MET A 265 6.50 -12.43 -2.05
CA MET A 265 5.47 -13.04 -1.20
C MET A 265 6.08 -13.86 -0.06
N THR A 266 7.29 -14.41 -0.23
CA THR A 266 7.99 -15.16 0.81
C THR A 266 8.57 -14.27 1.93
N HIS A 267 8.60 -12.95 1.73
CA HIS A 267 9.19 -11.98 2.67
C HIS A 267 8.17 -11.07 3.35
N ILE A 268 6.93 -11.03 2.85
CA ILE A 268 5.89 -10.11 3.34
C ILE A 268 5.55 -10.37 4.82
N SER A 269 5.42 -11.63 5.24
CA SER A 269 5.09 -11.94 6.64
C SER A 269 6.15 -11.48 7.63
N ALA A 270 7.44 -11.55 7.26
CA ALA A 270 8.53 -11.03 8.10
C ALA A 270 8.40 -9.52 8.32
N SER A 271 7.98 -8.77 7.29
CA SER A 271 7.68 -7.35 7.44
C SER A 271 6.54 -7.09 8.43
N VAL A 272 5.50 -7.92 8.41
CA VAL A 272 4.35 -7.77 9.33
C VAL A 272 4.73 -8.04 10.78
N ARG A 273 5.61 -9.02 11.03
CA ARG A 273 6.15 -9.27 12.38
C ARG A 273 6.89 -8.05 12.93
N ASN A 274 7.61 -7.33 12.06
CA ASN A 274 8.45 -6.20 12.46
C ASN A 274 7.65 -4.89 12.59
N TRP A 275 6.70 -4.64 11.67
CA TRP A 275 6.11 -3.31 11.48
C TRP A 275 4.58 -3.27 11.56
N GLY A 276 3.94 -4.42 11.75
CA GLY A 276 2.48 -4.52 11.80
C GLY A 276 1.83 -4.70 10.42
N PRO A 277 0.50 -4.54 10.32
CA PRO A 277 -0.28 -4.90 9.14
C PRO A 277 0.16 -4.20 7.86
N LEU A 278 -0.07 -4.84 6.71
CA LEU A 278 0.40 -4.33 5.41
C LEU A 278 -0.17 -2.95 5.03
N TRP A 279 -1.35 -2.59 5.53
CA TRP A 279 -1.93 -1.28 5.27
C TRP A 279 -1.13 -0.15 5.94
N ALA A 280 -0.50 -0.41 7.10
CA ALA A 280 0.25 0.57 7.87
C ALA A 280 1.57 0.98 7.19
N THR A 281 2.11 0.11 6.34
CA THR A 281 3.38 0.33 5.63
C THR A 281 3.18 0.51 4.12
N SER A 282 1.94 0.67 3.66
CA SER A 282 1.60 0.79 2.24
C SER A 282 1.86 2.18 1.68
N THR A 283 2.06 2.28 0.35
CA THR A 283 2.29 3.57 -0.32
C THR A 283 1.03 4.22 -0.91
N PHE A 284 -0.16 3.68 -0.65
CA PHE A 284 -1.44 4.24 -1.13
C PHE A 284 -1.64 5.72 -0.77
N SER A 285 -1.31 6.10 0.46
CA SER A 285 -1.43 7.49 0.92
C SER A 285 -0.47 8.43 0.18
N PHE A 286 0.77 8.00 -0.03
CA PHE A 286 1.80 8.75 -0.74
C PHE A 286 1.43 8.96 -2.21
N GLU A 287 0.95 7.92 -2.90
CA GLU A 287 0.49 8.05 -4.28
C GLU A 287 -0.75 8.92 -4.41
N SER A 288 -1.69 8.81 -3.48
CA SER A 288 -2.84 9.72 -3.43
C SER A 288 -2.37 11.17 -3.30
N PHE A 289 -1.34 11.42 -2.49
CA PHE A 289 -0.78 12.75 -2.30
C PHE A 289 -0.03 13.27 -3.54
N ASN A 290 0.54 12.40 -4.38
CA ASN A 290 1.10 12.82 -5.68
C ASN A 290 0.04 13.52 -6.54
N GLY A 291 -1.21 13.07 -6.50
CA GLY A 291 -2.33 13.74 -7.17
C GLY A 291 -2.58 15.17 -6.66
N THR A 292 -2.30 15.44 -5.38
CA THR A 292 -2.35 16.79 -4.80
C THR A 292 -1.14 17.63 -5.24
N LEU A 293 0.07 17.06 -5.22
CA LEU A 293 1.28 17.75 -5.66
C LEU A 293 1.21 18.16 -7.14
N LEU A 294 0.61 17.33 -8.00
CA LEU A 294 0.39 17.66 -9.41
C LEU A 294 -0.53 18.87 -9.61
N LYS A 295 -1.40 19.20 -8.63
CA LYS A 295 -2.23 20.42 -8.65
C LYS A 295 -1.44 21.66 -8.20
N PHE A 296 -0.23 21.50 -7.68
CA PHE A 296 0.56 22.63 -7.16
C PHE A 296 1.40 23.35 -8.22
N PHE A 297 1.39 22.91 -9.47
CA PHE A 297 2.03 23.61 -10.58
C PHE A 297 1.16 23.56 -11.82
N ASN A 298 1.32 24.55 -12.70
CA ASN A 298 0.74 24.54 -14.03
C ASN A 298 1.86 24.81 -15.05
N GLY A 299 1.80 24.14 -16.21
CA GLY A 299 2.83 24.23 -17.24
C GLY A 299 4.14 23.54 -16.86
N THR A 300 5.20 23.81 -17.61
CA THR A 300 6.49 23.11 -17.52
C THR A 300 7.62 23.94 -16.92
N THR A 301 7.41 25.25 -16.70
CA THR A 301 8.45 26.18 -16.24
C THR A 301 8.47 26.32 -14.72
N HIS A 302 9.66 26.30 -14.11
CA HIS A 302 9.86 26.53 -12.67
C HIS A 302 8.98 25.66 -11.75
N VAL A 303 8.69 24.42 -12.16
CA VAL A 303 7.76 23.49 -11.47
C VAL A 303 8.07 23.36 -9.98
N GLN A 304 9.35 23.19 -9.62
CA GLN A 304 9.76 23.02 -8.22
C GLN A 304 9.42 24.25 -7.38
N GLN A 305 9.66 25.46 -7.90
CA GLN A 305 9.38 26.71 -7.22
C GLN A 305 7.88 26.96 -7.11
N GLN A 306 7.10 26.59 -8.12
CA GLN A 306 5.63 26.65 -8.06
C GLN A 306 5.10 25.76 -6.95
N ILE A 307 5.56 24.50 -6.89
CA ILE A 307 5.17 23.54 -5.85
C ILE A 307 5.48 24.09 -4.46
N VAL A 308 6.72 24.53 -4.23
CA VAL A 308 7.14 25.07 -2.92
C VAL A 308 6.30 26.29 -2.54
N LYS A 309 6.12 27.26 -3.45
CA LYS A 309 5.32 28.47 -3.18
C LYS A 309 3.86 28.13 -2.88
N ARG A 310 3.23 27.23 -3.65
CA ARG A 310 1.83 26.84 -3.41
C ARG A 310 1.68 26.05 -2.12
N PHE A 311 2.59 25.13 -1.82
CA PHE A 311 2.58 24.39 -0.56
C PHE A 311 2.74 25.31 0.66
N LEU A 312 3.70 26.24 0.63
CA LEU A 312 3.90 27.20 1.73
C LEU A 312 2.67 28.10 1.93
N LYS A 313 2.05 28.58 0.84
CA LYS A 313 0.79 29.32 0.91
C LYS A 313 -0.34 28.49 1.48
N TRP A 314 -0.50 27.25 1.01
CA TRP A 314 -1.51 26.32 1.50
C TRP A 314 -1.35 26.07 3.01
N ARG A 315 -0.12 25.79 3.48
CA ARG A 315 0.19 25.58 4.90
C ARG A 315 -0.12 26.82 5.75
N ASP A 316 0.36 27.99 5.33
CA ASP A 316 0.14 29.25 6.04
C ASP A 316 -1.35 29.61 6.13
N LEU A 317 -2.10 29.39 5.05
CA LEU A 317 -3.55 29.52 5.03
C LEU A 317 -4.20 28.59 6.05
N THR A 318 -3.84 27.30 6.06
CA THR A 318 -4.36 26.31 7.03
C THR A 318 -4.12 26.74 8.47
N THR A 319 -2.88 27.12 8.82
CA THR A 319 -2.54 27.54 10.19
C THR A 319 -3.29 28.80 10.63
N LYS A 320 -3.49 29.76 9.72
CA LYS A 320 -4.27 30.97 10.01
C LYS A 320 -5.77 30.69 10.13
N ALA A 321 -6.27 29.69 9.40
CA ALA A 321 -7.68 29.33 9.40
C ALA A 321 -8.19 28.99 10.80
N ASP A 322 -7.43 28.21 11.58
CA ASP A 322 -7.83 27.82 12.93
C ASP A 322 -8.13 29.02 13.83
N LYS A 323 -7.42 30.14 13.61
CA LYS A 323 -7.62 31.40 14.33
C LYS A 323 -8.83 32.20 13.84
N TYR A 324 -9.07 32.23 12.53
CA TYR A 324 -10.05 33.15 11.93
C TYR A 324 -11.39 32.48 11.54
N MET A 325 -11.45 31.15 11.45
CA MET A 325 -12.63 30.41 10.95
C MET A 325 -13.71 30.17 12.00
N LYS A 326 -13.39 30.28 13.29
CA LYS A 326 -14.33 30.01 14.40
C LYS A 326 -15.61 30.86 14.32
N ASN A 327 -15.49 32.11 13.87
CA ASN A 327 -16.59 33.07 13.69
C ASN A 327 -16.70 33.61 12.25
N ALA A 328 -16.05 32.98 11.27
CA ALA A 328 -16.09 33.45 9.89
C ALA A 328 -17.48 33.24 9.28
N LYS A 329 -17.93 34.20 8.47
CA LYS A 329 -19.13 34.06 7.62
C LYS A 329 -18.94 32.88 6.65
N ASP A 330 -20.03 32.22 6.28
CA ASP A 330 -19.99 31.07 5.37
C ASP A 330 -19.37 31.36 4.01
N THR A 331 -19.48 32.60 3.52
CA THR A 331 -18.81 33.04 2.28
C THR A 331 -17.29 33.02 2.42
N VAL A 332 -16.76 33.41 3.58
CA VAL A 332 -15.32 33.39 3.88
C VAL A 332 -14.84 31.95 4.04
N LYS A 333 -15.62 31.10 4.73
CA LYS A 333 -15.35 29.66 4.82
C LYS A 333 -15.32 29.01 3.43
N LYS A 334 -16.31 29.27 2.58
CA LYS A 334 -16.35 28.77 1.19
C LYS A 334 -15.16 29.24 0.36
N LEU A 335 -14.80 30.53 0.42
CA LEU A 335 -13.62 31.05 -0.27
C LEU A 335 -12.34 30.36 0.21
N PHE A 336 -12.23 30.13 1.52
CA PHE A 336 -11.10 29.45 2.12
C PHE A 336 -10.95 28.00 1.65
N TYR A 337 -12.03 27.21 1.70
CA TYR A 337 -12.03 25.84 1.20
C TYR A 337 -11.72 25.77 -0.30
N ASN A 338 -12.24 26.73 -1.08
CA ASN A 338 -11.90 26.86 -2.50
C ASN A 338 -10.39 27.13 -2.71
N MET A 339 -9.77 27.99 -1.89
CA MET A 339 -8.33 28.25 -1.96
C MET A 339 -7.48 27.04 -1.55
N GLN A 340 -7.99 26.16 -0.69
CA GLN A 340 -7.31 24.94 -0.26
C GLN A 340 -7.48 23.75 -1.22
N ASN A 341 -8.32 23.85 -2.26
CA ASN A 341 -8.74 22.72 -3.09
C ASN A 341 -9.31 21.53 -2.28
N SER A 342 -9.82 21.77 -1.07
CA SER A 342 -10.58 20.77 -0.33
C SER A 342 -11.97 20.69 -0.95
N MET A 343 -12.35 19.53 -1.50
CA MET A 343 -13.78 19.28 -1.74
C MET A 343 -14.49 19.49 -0.40
N GLN A 344 -15.59 20.26 -0.43
CA GLN A 344 -16.38 20.60 0.73
C GLN A 344 -16.49 19.42 1.69
N GLU A 345 -16.03 19.59 2.93
CA GLU A 345 -16.51 18.74 4.01
C GLU A 345 -18.03 18.85 4.03
N THR A 346 -18.71 17.71 4.13
CA THR A 346 -20.16 17.62 4.23
C THR A 346 -20.66 18.53 5.36
N ALA A 347 -21.14 19.72 5.00
CA ALA A 347 -21.58 20.76 5.94
C ALA A 347 -22.84 20.38 6.73
N LYS A 348 -23.45 19.24 6.41
CA LYS A 348 -24.67 18.73 7.04
C LYS A 348 -24.35 17.41 7.70
N SER A 349 -24.27 17.45 9.03
CA SER A 349 -24.34 16.27 9.88
C SER A 349 -25.69 16.24 10.57
N ALA A 350 -26.45 15.16 10.46
CA ALA A 350 -27.61 14.90 11.29
C ALA A 350 -27.18 14.03 12.47
N GLN A 351 -27.56 14.41 13.69
CA GLN A 351 -27.33 13.60 14.87
C GLN A 351 -28.51 12.64 15.04
N LEU A 352 -28.26 11.34 14.89
CA LEU A 352 -29.30 10.32 15.08
C LEU A 352 -29.39 9.88 16.54
N SER A 353 -28.28 9.94 17.29
CA SER A 353 -28.24 9.64 18.71
C SER A 353 -27.04 10.30 19.39
N GLU A 354 -26.88 10.10 20.70
CA GLU A 354 -25.73 10.58 21.46
C GLU A 354 -24.38 10.10 20.89
N LYS A 355 -24.37 8.97 20.18
CA LYS A 355 -23.15 8.34 19.62
C LYS A 355 -23.09 8.29 18.09
N VAL A 356 -24.14 8.71 17.37
CA VAL A 356 -24.21 8.53 15.91
C VAL A 356 -24.51 9.82 15.18
N ARG A 357 -23.65 10.15 14.20
CA ARG A 357 -23.86 11.24 13.23
C ARG A 357 -23.82 10.69 11.80
N VAL A 358 -24.68 11.23 10.94
CA VAL A 358 -24.73 10.92 9.51
C VAL A 358 -24.43 12.16 8.69
N PHE A 359 -23.59 12.03 7.66
CA PHE A 359 -23.14 13.14 6.82
C PHE A 359 -23.81 13.07 5.44
N GLY A 360 -24.34 14.19 4.94
CA GLY A 360 -25.00 14.29 3.63
C GLY A 360 -26.36 15.00 3.65
N ASN A 361 -27.03 15.11 2.48
CA ASN A 361 -28.42 15.59 2.43
C ASN A 361 -29.36 14.46 2.91
N PRO A 362 -30.17 14.67 3.95
CA PRO A 362 -31.12 13.66 4.39
C PRO A 362 -32.16 13.38 3.29
N HIS A 363 -32.37 12.10 2.98
CA HIS A 363 -33.51 11.63 2.23
C HIS A 363 -34.44 10.90 3.20
N SER A 364 -35.68 11.36 3.32
CA SER A 364 -36.69 10.62 4.07
C SER A 364 -37.04 9.36 3.26
N VAL A 365 -36.68 8.20 3.79
CA VAL A 365 -37.01 6.90 3.21
C VAL A 365 -37.89 6.18 4.22
N THR A 366 -39.07 5.74 3.79
CA THR A 366 -39.92 4.86 4.59
C THR A 366 -39.22 3.50 4.68
N ILE A 367 -38.65 3.20 5.85
CA ILE A 367 -37.92 1.95 6.07
C ILE A 367 -38.93 0.82 6.35
N PRO A 368 -38.92 -0.29 5.59
CA PRO A 368 -39.75 -1.45 5.87
C PRO A 368 -39.45 -2.07 7.24
N VAL A 369 -40.46 -2.64 7.90
CA VAL A 369 -40.37 -3.20 9.26
C VAL A 369 -39.22 -4.20 9.43
N TRP A 370 -38.92 -5.03 8.42
CA TRP A 370 -37.84 -6.01 8.50
C TRP A 370 -36.44 -5.39 8.49
N HIS A 371 -36.25 -4.23 7.85
CA HIS A 371 -35.00 -3.48 7.95
C HIS A 371 -34.83 -2.85 9.34
N LEU A 372 -35.93 -2.40 9.97
CA LEU A 372 -35.88 -1.90 11.35
C LEU A 372 -35.46 -3.02 12.32
N LEU A 373 -36.04 -4.21 12.20
CA LEU A 373 -35.67 -5.37 13.02
C LEU A 373 -34.18 -5.76 12.84
N ALA A 374 -33.65 -5.70 11.62
CA ALA A 374 -32.23 -5.96 11.37
C ALA A 374 -31.30 -4.92 12.01
N ILE A 375 -31.71 -3.65 12.06
CA ILE A 375 -30.96 -2.58 12.74
C ILE A 375 -31.01 -2.78 14.26
N GLU A 376 -32.17 -3.16 14.81
CA GLU A 376 -32.31 -3.46 16.24
C GLU A 376 -31.43 -4.64 16.66
N ASP A 377 -31.36 -5.69 15.85
CA ASP A 377 -30.50 -6.87 16.08
C ASP A 377 -29.01 -6.51 16.01
N LEU A 378 -28.61 -5.69 15.02
CA LEU A 378 -27.21 -5.34 14.79
C LEU A 378 -26.64 -4.40 15.87
N PHE A 379 -27.45 -3.47 16.38
CA PHE A 379 -26.99 -2.43 17.31
C PHE A 379 -27.48 -2.62 18.75
N GLY A 380 -28.39 -3.56 19.00
CA GLY A 380 -28.94 -3.85 20.33
C GLY A 380 -29.79 -2.72 20.93
N ILE A 381 -30.35 -1.84 20.08
CA ILE A 381 -31.16 -0.68 20.49
C ILE A 381 -32.51 -0.74 19.79
N THR A 382 -33.61 -0.58 20.53
CA THR A 382 -34.98 -0.61 19.98
C THR A 382 -35.28 0.68 19.22
N ALA A 383 -35.52 0.58 17.92
CA ALA A 383 -35.66 1.70 16.98
C ALA A 383 -36.94 2.54 17.21
N ARG A 384 -37.86 2.10 18.07
CA ARG A 384 -39.08 2.85 18.44
C ARG A 384 -38.82 4.11 19.27
N SER A 385 -37.62 4.33 19.80
CA SER A 385 -37.30 5.53 20.58
C SER A 385 -36.79 6.74 19.76
N LEU A 386 -36.80 6.64 18.42
CA LEU A 386 -36.23 7.65 17.51
C LEU A 386 -37.23 8.22 16.50
N LEU A 387 -38.53 8.10 16.77
CA LEU A 387 -39.59 8.85 16.07
C LEU A 387 -39.87 10.18 16.76
#